data_AF-A0A851KXJ3-F1
#
_entry.id   AF-A0A851KXJ3-F1
#
_cell.length_a   1.000
_cell.length_b   1.000
_cell.length_c   1.000
_cell.angle_alpha   90.00
_cell.angle_beta   90.00
_cell.angle_gamma   90.00
#
_symmetry.space_group_name_H-M   'P 1'
#
loop_
_entity.id
_entity.type
_entity.pdbx_description
1 polymer ?
#
loop_
_entity_poly.entity_id
_entity_poly.type
_entity_poly.pdbx_seq_one_letter_code
_entity_poly.pdbx_strand_id
1 'polypeptide(L)'
;GVMDNPLVMHQLRCNGVLEGIRICRKGFPNRILYGDFRQRYRILNPAAIPEGQFIDSRKGAEKLLGSIDIDHNQYKFGHTKVFFKAGLLGLLEEMRDERLSRIITRIQAQARGQLMRIEFKKILERRDSLLVIQWNIRAFMGVKNWPWMKLYFKIKPLLKSAETEKEMQNMKEEFGRLKEALEKSETRRKELEEKMVSMLQEKNDLQLQVQAEQDNLNDAEERCDQLIKNKIQLEAKVKELTERLEDEEEMNAELTARKRKLEDECSELKKDIDDLELTLAKVEKEKHATENKVKNLTEEMAGLDETIAKLTKEKKALQESHQQTLDDLQAEEDKVNTLTKAKLKMEQQVDDLEGSLEQEKKVRMDLERAKRKLEGDLKLTQENIMDLENDKQQLEEKLKKKEFEINQQNSKVEDEQALALQLQKKLKELQARIEELEEELEAERTGRAKVEKLRSDLSRELEEISERLMEEVCHFSADRVNKEEEAEFQKMRRDLKRPRCSMRPRCCAAQEARRQRGRVSEQIDNLQRVKQKLEK
;
A
#
# COMPACT_ATOMS: atom_id res chain seq x y z
N GLY A 1 30.04 -31.05 14.70
CA GLY A 1 28.93 -30.84 15.63
C GLY A 1 29.42 -30.61 17.04
N VAL A 2 30.23 -29.57 17.27
CA VAL A 2 30.52 -29.10 18.63
C VAL A 2 29.30 -28.28 19.07
N MET A 3 28.75 -28.55 20.25
CA MET A 3 27.55 -27.90 20.78
C MET A 3 27.78 -27.45 22.22
N ASP A 4 27.49 -26.18 22.50
CA ASP A 4 27.63 -25.57 23.82
C ASP A 4 26.29 -25.62 24.58
N ASN A 5 26.20 -26.53 25.54
CA ASN A 5 24.96 -26.83 26.23
C ASN A 5 24.43 -25.66 27.09
N PRO A 6 25.24 -24.93 27.88
CA PRO A 6 24.82 -23.70 28.56
C PRO A 6 24.18 -22.67 27.64
N LEU A 7 24.80 -22.39 26.48
CA LEU A 7 24.27 -21.43 25.52
C LEU A 7 22.92 -21.88 24.94
N VAL A 8 22.81 -23.17 24.59
CA VAL A 8 21.57 -23.77 24.10
C VAL A 8 20.48 -23.74 25.16
N MET A 9 20.82 -24.04 26.43
CA MET A 9 19.87 -23.99 27.54
C MET A 9 19.30 -22.58 27.75
N HIS A 10 20.14 -21.55 27.63
CA HIS A 10 19.69 -20.15 27.66
C HIS A 10 18.77 -19.84 26.47
N GLN A 11 19.14 -20.25 25.26
CA GLN A 11 18.34 -20.03 24.05
C GLN A 11 16.97 -20.71 24.13
N LEU A 12 16.91 -21.97 24.59
CA LEU A 12 15.66 -22.73 24.71
C LEU A 12 14.69 -22.10 25.71
N ARG A 13 15.20 -21.45 26.77
CA ARG A 13 14.37 -20.74 27.75
C ARG A 13 13.90 -19.39 27.22
N CYS A 14 14.79 -18.57 26.67
CA CYS A 14 14.42 -17.24 26.18
C CYS A 14 13.51 -17.27 24.96
N ASN A 15 13.67 -18.26 24.08
CA ASN A 15 12.80 -18.45 22.92
C ASN A 15 11.48 -19.15 23.30
N GLY A 16 11.24 -19.45 24.58
CA GLY A 16 10.01 -20.11 25.05
C GLY A 16 9.80 -21.50 24.43
N VAL A 17 10.88 -22.21 24.08
CA VAL A 17 10.79 -23.51 23.37
C VAL A 17 10.13 -24.56 24.27
N LEU A 18 10.36 -24.50 25.58
CA LEU A 18 9.70 -25.40 26.54
C LEU A 18 8.18 -25.16 26.59
N GLU A 19 7.76 -23.90 26.59
CA GLU A 19 6.35 -23.50 26.53
C GLU A 19 5.73 -23.90 25.18
N GLY A 20 6.44 -23.69 24.07
CA GLY A 20 6.05 -24.13 22.74
C GLY A 20 5.85 -25.66 22.67
N ILE A 21 6.79 -26.45 23.18
CA ILE A 21 6.67 -27.91 23.26
C ILE A 21 5.50 -28.31 24.17
N ARG A 22 5.32 -27.65 25.32
CA ARG A 22 4.23 -27.94 26.27
C ARG A 22 2.86 -27.69 25.63
N ILE A 23 2.71 -26.61 24.87
CA ILE A 23 1.50 -26.29 24.12
C ILE A 23 1.31 -27.27 22.95
N CYS A 24 2.35 -27.55 22.16
CA CYS A 24 2.26 -28.50 21.03
C CYS A 24 1.92 -29.92 21.48
N ARG A 25 2.37 -30.35 22.68
CA ARG A 25 2.04 -31.67 23.25
C ARG A 25 0.58 -31.76 23.72
N LYS A 26 0.04 -30.66 24.27
CA LYS A 26 -1.37 -30.59 24.70
C LYS A 26 -2.32 -30.26 23.53
N GLY A 27 -1.81 -29.56 22.53
CA GLY A 27 -2.55 -29.06 21.39
C GLY A 27 -2.61 -30.04 20.22
N PHE A 28 -3.19 -29.55 19.13
CA PHE A 28 -3.40 -30.30 17.90
C PHE A 28 -2.82 -29.48 16.74
N PRO A 29 -1.56 -29.73 16.35
CA PRO A 29 -0.85 -28.91 15.36
C PRO A 29 -1.46 -29.00 13.96
N ASN A 30 -2.05 -30.14 13.60
CA ASN A 30 -2.60 -30.37 12.26
C ASN A 30 -4.11 -30.08 12.24
N ARG A 31 -4.60 -29.39 11.21
CA ARG A 31 -6.00 -28.95 11.09
C ARG A 31 -6.49 -29.13 9.66
N ILE A 32 -7.60 -29.83 9.47
CA ILE A 32 -8.16 -30.12 8.14
C ILE A 32 -9.65 -29.76 8.12
N LEU A 33 -10.12 -29.19 7.01
CA LEU A 33 -11.54 -28.90 6.79
C LEU A 33 -12.33 -30.21 6.68
N TYR A 34 -13.57 -30.22 7.19
CA TYR A 34 -14.39 -31.43 7.17
C TYR A 34 -14.66 -31.97 5.77
N GLY A 35 -14.86 -31.09 4.78
CA GLY A 35 -15.04 -31.47 3.38
C GLY A 35 -13.83 -32.22 2.84
N ASP A 36 -12.64 -31.64 3.00
CA ASP A 36 -11.38 -32.22 2.54
C ASP A 36 -11.07 -33.54 3.23
N PHE A 37 -11.25 -33.59 4.56
CA PHE A 37 -11.03 -34.80 5.35
C PHE A 37 -11.95 -35.94 4.87
N ARG A 38 -13.24 -35.65 4.75
CA ARG A 38 -14.23 -36.60 4.25
C ARG A 38 -13.86 -37.08 2.85
N GLN A 39 -13.55 -36.17 1.93
CA GLN A 39 -13.23 -36.52 0.55
C GLN A 39 -11.97 -37.38 0.45
N ARG A 40 -10.91 -37.04 1.18
CA ARG A 40 -9.63 -37.76 1.16
C ARG A 40 -9.72 -39.15 1.76
N TYR A 41 -10.33 -39.27 2.95
CA TYR A 41 -10.27 -40.50 3.74
C TYR A 41 -11.49 -41.40 3.60
N ARG A 42 -12.53 -40.99 2.85
CA ARG A 42 -13.69 -41.85 2.55
C ARG A 42 -13.31 -43.23 2.03
N ILE A 43 -12.20 -43.33 1.31
CA ILE A 43 -11.70 -44.59 0.75
C ILE A 43 -11.25 -45.60 1.81
N LEU A 44 -10.92 -45.16 3.03
CA LEU A 44 -10.57 -46.04 4.14
C LEU A 44 -11.73 -46.96 4.51
N ASN A 45 -12.95 -46.41 4.53
CA ASN A 45 -14.16 -47.16 4.76
C ASN A 45 -15.37 -46.55 4.01
N PRO A 46 -15.61 -46.98 2.76
CA PRO A 46 -16.75 -46.48 1.98
C PRO A 46 -18.12 -46.81 2.59
N ALA A 47 -18.23 -47.89 3.37
CA ALA A 47 -19.48 -48.29 4.01
C ALA A 47 -19.90 -47.35 5.15
N ALA A 48 -18.95 -46.64 5.78
CA ALA A 48 -19.25 -45.66 6.82
C ALA A 48 -19.99 -44.42 6.27
N ILE A 49 -19.85 -44.13 4.97
CA ILE A 49 -20.49 -42.99 4.30
C ILE A 49 -21.14 -43.48 2.99
N PRO A 50 -22.41 -43.94 3.04
CA PRO A 50 -23.14 -44.46 1.88
C PRO A 50 -23.15 -43.49 0.69
N GLU A 51 -23.05 -44.01 -0.53
CA GLU A 51 -23.22 -43.20 -1.75
C GLU A 51 -24.67 -42.75 -1.93
N GLY A 52 -24.86 -41.48 -2.33
CA GLY A 52 -26.18 -40.91 -2.65
C GLY A 52 -26.93 -40.25 -1.50
N GLN A 53 -26.52 -40.43 -0.24
CA GLN A 53 -27.10 -39.71 0.90
C GLN A 53 -26.27 -38.46 1.23
N PHE A 54 -26.92 -37.29 1.21
CA PHE A 54 -26.30 -36.07 1.72
C PHE A 54 -26.13 -36.18 3.24
N ILE A 55 -24.88 -36.38 3.65
CA ILE A 55 -24.47 -36.34 5.05
C ILE A 55 -23.66 -35.07 5.23
N ASP A 56 -23.98 -34.30 6.28
CA ASP A 56 -23.20 -33.15 6.70
C ASP A 56 -21.71 -33.55 6.88
N SER A 57 -20.81 -32.74 6.35
CA SER A 57 -19.37 -33.04 6.29
C SER A 57 -18.78 -33.30 7.68
N ARG A 58 -19.27 -32.61 8.71
CA ARG A 58 -18.86 -32.88 10.10
C ARG A 58 -19.30 -34.26 10.57
N LYS A 59 -20.59 -34.58 10.44
CA LYS A 59 -21.13 -35.90 10.81
C LYS A 59 -20.49 -37.04 10.01
N GLY A 60 -20.16 -36.78 8.74
CA GLY A 60 -19.43 -37.72 7.89
C GLY A 60 -18.02 -37.99 8.39
N ALA A 61 -17.28 -36.95 8.79
CA ALA A 61 -15.96 -37.09 9.40
C ALA A 61 -16.01 -37.80 10.76
N GLU A 62 -17.01 -37.51 11.59
CA GLU A 62 -17.24 -38.17 12.88
C GLU A 62 -17.51 -39.68 12.70
N LYS A 63 -18.40 -40.06 11.79
CA LYS A 63 -18.67 -41.47 11.46
C LYS A 63 -17.45 -42.19 10.89
N LEU A 64 -16.70 -41.52 10.01
CA LEU A 64 -15.52 -42.11 9.38
C LEU A 64 -14.42 -42.36 10.41
N LEU A 65 -14.08 -41.35 11.23
CA LEU A 65 -13.09 -41.50 12.31
C LEU A 65 -13.53 -42.53 13.35
N GLY A 66 -14.82 -42.56 13.71
CA GLY A 66 -15.35 -43.58 14.63
C GLY A 66 -15.40 -44.99 14.04
N SER A 67 -15.33 -45.13 12.71
CA SER A 67 -15.27 -46.45 12.04
C SER A 67 -13.86 -47.02 11.93
N ILE A 68 -12.84 -46.20 12.19
CA ILE A 68 -11.43 -46.59 12.16
C ILE A 68 -10.97 -46.71 13.61
N ASP A 69 -10.24 -47.78 13.92
CA ASP A 69 -9.75 -48.05 15.28
C ASP A 69 -8.60 -47.09 15.66
N ILE A 70 -8.95 -45.87 16.06
CA ILE A 70 -8.03 -44.79 16.42
C ILE A 70 -8.40 -44.25 17.81
N ASP A 71 -7.38 -43.96 18.62
CA ASP A 71 -7.56 -43.31 19.90
C ASP A 71 -8.21 -41.91 19.75
N HIS A 72 -9.37 -41.74 20.39
CA HIS A 72 -10.16 -40.52 20.36
C HIS A 72 -9.48 -39.32 21.06
N ASN A 73 -8.39 -39.55 21.78
CA ASN A 73 -7.57 -38.47 22.35
C ASN A 73 -6.57 -37.86 21.36
N GLN A 74 -6.38 -38.48 20.19
CA GLN A 74 -5.45 -38.02 19.17
C GLN A 74 -6.06 -37.03 18.18
N TYR A 75 -7.39 -36.87 18.20
CA TYR A 75 -8.08 -35.87 17.40
C TYR A 75 -9.17 -35.15 18.19
N LYS A 76 -9.58 -33.96 17.70
CA LYS A 76 -10.71 -33.19 18.23
C LYS A 76 -11.51 -32.54 17.12
N PHE A 77 -12.81 -32.44 17.33
CA PHE A 77 -13.74 -31.78 16.42
C PHE A 77 -13.91 -30.31 16.81
N GLY A 78 -13.66 -29.40 15.87
CA GLY A 78 -14.04 -27.99 15.98
C GLY A 78 -15.32 -27.69 15.19
N HIS A 79 -15.63 -26.40 14.99
CA HIS A 79 -16.82 -25.98 14.23
C HIS A 79 -16.70 -26.27 12.74
N THR A 80 -15.56 -25.94 12.12
CA THR A 80 -15.36 -26.07 10.65
C THR A 80 -14.26 -27.08 10.29
N LYS A 81 -13.41 -27.43 11.26
CA LYS A 81 -12.19 -28.23 11.06
C LYS A 81 -12.09 -29.35 12.09
N VAL A 82 -11.46 -30.44 11.68
CA VAL A 82 -10.96 -31.49 12.57
C VAL A 82 -9.48 -31.25 12.85
N PHE A 83 -9.08 -31.51 14.08
CA PHE A 83 -7.75 -31.23 14.62
C PHE A 83 -7.08 -32.55 14.99
N PHE A 84 -5.81 -32.73 14.61
CA PHE A 84 -5.04 -33.95 14.84
C PHE A 84 -3.75 -33.66 15.60
N LYS A 85 -3.35 -34.60 16.47
CA LYS A 85 -2.01 -34.64 17.04
C LYS A 85 -0.97 -34.94 15.97
N ALA A 86 0.28 -34.62 16.25
CA ALA A 86 1.40 -35.01 15.40
C ALA A 86 1.44 -36.55 15.26
N GLY A 87 1.78 -37.04 14.07
CA GLY A 87 1.85 -38.48 13.77
C GLY A 87 0.54 -39.10 13.28
N LEU A 88 -0.61 -38.75 13.87
CA LEU A 88 -1.89 -39.39 13.51
C LEU A 88 -2.26 -39.18 12.03
N LEU A 89 -2.01 -37.99 11.49
CA LEU A 89 -2.30 -37.72 10.08
C LEU A 89 -1.42 -38.57 9.13
N GLY A 90 -0.17 -38.83 9.51
CA GLY A 90 0.72 -39.70 8.74
C GLY A 90 0.21 -41.14 8.72
N LEU A 91 -0.26 -41.65 9.87
CA LEU A 91 -0.89 -42.97 9.96
C LEU A 91 -2.13 -43.07 9.07
N LEU A 92 -2.98 -42.04 9.06
CA LEU A 92 -4.16 -42.01 8.19
C LEU A 92 -3.82 -42.01 6.69
N GLU A 93 -2.74 -41.34 6.29
CA GLU A 93 -2.26 -41.38 4.90
C GLU A 93 -1.66 -42.75 4.56
N GLU A 94 -0.91 -43.38 5.46
CA GLU A 94 -0.36 -44.72 5.23
C GLU A 94 -1.48 -45.76 5.03
N MET A 95 -2.50 -45.76 5.90
CA MET A 95 -3.69 -46.62 5.75
C MET A 95 -4.43 -46.36 4.43
N ARG A 96 -4.42 -45.11 3.96
CA ARG A 96 -5.06 -44.70 2.71
C ARG A 96 -4.27 -45.18 1.50
N ASP A 97 -2.95 -45.07 1.53
CA ASP A 97 -2.06 -45.51 0.47
C ASP A 97 -2.09 -47.03 0.28
N GLU A 98 -2.19 -47.80 1.37
CA GLU A 98 -2.39 -49.25 1.29
C GLU A 98 -3.69 -49.62 0.56
N ARG A 99 -4.79 -48.90 0.85
CA ARG A 99 -6.08 -49.11 0.18
C ARG A 99 -6.03 -48.69 -1.28
N LEU A 100 -5.43 -47.54 -1.57
CA LEU A 100 -5.25 -47.03 -2.93
C LEU A 100 -4.40 -47.99 -3.76
N SER A 101 -3.30 -48.52 -3.23
CA SER A 101 -2.44 -49.48 -3.92
C SER A 101 -3.21 -50.72 -4.41
N ARG A 102 -4.11 -51.27 -3.57
CA ARG A 102 -4.96 -52.40 -3.96
C ARG A 102 -5.95 -52.05 -5.08
N ILE A 103 -6.56 -50.86 -5.01
CA ILE A 103 -7.54 -50.41 -6.02
C ILE A 103 -6.83 -50.10 -7.35
N ILE A 104 -5.73 -49.34 -7.30
CA ILE A 104 -4.93 -48.97 -8.46
C ILE A 104 -4.42 -50.22 -9.16
N THR A 105 -3.97 -51.24 -8.42
CA THR A 105 -3.53 -52.51 -9.01
C THR A 105 -4.64 -53.19 -9.82
N ARG A 106 -5.90 -53.15 -9.36
CA ARG A 106 -7.06 -53.68 -10.11
C ARG A 106 -7.35 -52.87 -11.37
N ILE A 107 -7.32 -51.55 -11.28
CA ILE A 107 -7.50 -50.65 -12.44
C ILE A 107 -6.39 -50.89 -13.46
N GLN A 108 -5.13 -50.96 -13.02
CA GLN A 108 -3.99 -51.26 -13.88
C GLN A 108 -4.12 -52.64 -14.56
N ALA A 109 -4.60 -53.65 -13.84
CA ALA A 109 -4.85 -54.97 -14.42
C ALA A 109 -5.92 -54.92 -15.51
N GLN A 110 -7.03 -54.21 -15.29
CA GLN A 110 -8.08 -54.01 -16.29
C GLN A 110 -7.58 -53.21 -17.50
N ALA A 111 -6.85 -52.12 -17.28
CA ALA A 111 -6.28 -51.29 -18.34
C ALA A 111 -5.29 -52.08 -19.20
N ARG A 112 -4.35 -52.81 -18.57
CA ARG A 112 -3.42 -53.71 -19.28
C ARG A 112 -4.16 -54.80 -20.05
N GLY A 113 -5.21 -55.38 -19.45
CA GLY A 113 -6.08 -56.37 -20.11
C GLY A 113 -6.77 -55.80 -21.35
N GLN A 114 -7.35 -54.61 -21.26
CA GLN A 114 -8.01 -53.95 -22.39
C GLN A 114 -7.01 -53.60 -23.49
N LEU A 115 -5.86 -53.05 -23.12
CA LEU A 115 -4.81 -52.67 -24.06
C LEU A 115 -4.29 -53.91 -24.82
N MET A 116 -4.09 -55.03 -24.12
CA MET A 116 -3.70 -56.29 -24.75
C MET A 116 -4.80 -56.89 -25.62
N ARG A 117 -6.09 -56.75 -25.29
CA ARG A 117 -7.18 -57.19 -26.19
C ARG A 117 -7.25 -56.37 -27.47
N ILE A 118 -7.04 -55.06 -27.38
CA ILE A 118 -6.96 -54.17 -28.55
C ILE A 118 -5.76 -54.57 -29.41
N GLU A 119 -4.58 -54.76 -28.80
CA GLU A 119 -3.39 -55.17 -29.54
C GLU A 119 -3.55 -56.57 -30.14
N PHE A 120 -4.17 -57.51 -29.41
CA PHE A 120 -4.48 -58.84 -29.92
C PHE A 120 -5.43 -58.79 -31.11
N LYS A 121 -6.45 -57.92 -31.08
CA LYS A 121 -7.34 -57.71 -32.23
C LYS A 121 -6.55 -57.20 -33.44
N LYS A 122 -5.63 -56.24 -33.26
CA LYS A 122 -4.73 -55.80 -34.34
C LYS A 122 -3.84 -56.93 -34.85
N ILE A 123 -3.36 -57.81 -33.98
CA ILE A 123 -2.55 -58.98 -34.38
C ILE A 123 -3.39 -59.95 -35.23
N LEU A 124 -4.65 -60.21 -34.86
CA LEU A 124 -5.58 -61.02 -35.65
C LEU A 124 -5.91 -60.37 -36.99
N GLU A 125 -6.25 -59.08 -36.99
CA GLU A 125 -6.52 -58.31 -38.21
C GLU A 125 -5.29 -58.31 -39.13
N ARG A 126 -4.07 -58.18 -38.59
CA ARG A 126 -2.82 -58.33 -39.34
C ARG A 126 -2.68 -59.71 -39.94
N ARG A 127 -2.96 -60.79 -39.19
CA ARG A 127 -2.89 -62.17 -39.69
C ARG A 127 -3.82 -62.37 -40.89
N ASP A 128 -5.07 -61.94 -40.78
CA ASP A 128 -6.06 -62.13 -41.84
C ASP A 128 -5.76 -61.22 -43.04
N SER A 129 -5.35 -59.97 -42.78
CA SER A 129 -4.88 -59.03 -43.83
C SER A 129 -3.67 -59.59 -44.58
N LEU A 130 -2.73 -60.25 -43.90
CA LEU A 130 -1.57 -60.87 -44.53
C LEU A 130 -1.99 -61.95 -45.54
N LEU A 131 -2.99 -62.78 -45.22
CA LEU A 131 -3.51 -63.79 -46.15
C LEU A 131 -4.15 -63.14 -47.38
N VAL A 132 -4.96 -62.10 -47.17
CA VAL A 132 -5.60 -61.34 -48.25
C VAL A 132 -4.55 -60.65 -49.13
N ILE A 133 -3.53 -60.04 -48.54
CA ILE A 133 -2.42 -59.42 -49.27
C ILE A 133 -1.66 -60.47 -50.07
N GLN A 134 -1.29 -61.61 -49.47
CA GLN A 134 -0.59 -62.67 -50.18
C GLN A 134 -1.39 -63.20 -51.36
N TRP A 135 -2.70 -63.42 -51.19
CA TRP A 135 -3.57 -63.88 -52.26
C TRP A 135 -3.75 -62.82 -53.34
N ASN A 136 -3.98 -61.56 -52.97
CA ASN A 136 -4.09 -60.44 -53.91
C ASN A 136 -2.79 -60.21 -54.68
N ILE A 137 -1.62 -60.33 -54.06
CA ILE A 137 -0.34 -60.22 -54.78
C ILE A 137 -0.23 -61.35 -55.81
N ARG A 138 -0.58 -62.59 -55.46
CA ARG A 138 -0.57 -63.71 -56.43
C ARG A 138 -1.58 -63.47 -57.56
N ALA A 139 -2.81 -63.07 -57.24
CA ALA A 139 -3.85 -62.75 -58.22
C ALA A 139 -3.44 -61.58 -59.13
N PHE A 140 -2.91 -60.51 -58.54
CA PHE A 140 -2.36 -59.36 -59.25
C PHE A 140 -1.22 -59.77 -60.18
N MET A 141 -0.28 -60.59 -59.73
CA MET A 141 0.81 -61.09 -60.57
C MET A 141 0.29 -61.92 -61.75
N GLY A 142 -0.83 -62.63 -61.60
CA GLY A 142 -1.53 -63.31 -62.69
C GLY A 142 -2.23 -62.37 -63.68
N VAL A 143 -2.90 -61.31 -63.19
CA VAL A 143 -3.73 -60.43 -64.02
C VAL A 143 -3.02 -59.15 -64.51
N LYS A 144 -1.89 -58.76 -63.92
CA LYS A 144 -1.18 -57.50 -64.27
C LYS A 144 -0.76 -57.44 -65.75
N ASN A 145 -0.52 -58.59 -66.36
CA ASN A 145 -0.13 -58.70 -67.76
C ASN A 145 -1.33 -58.83 -68.70
N TRP A 146 -2.55 -59.03 -68.16
CA TRP A 146 -3.78 -59.18 -68.93
C TRP A 146 -4.14 -57.85 -69.62
N PRO A 147 -4.38 -57.84 -70.95
CA PRO A 147 -4.64 -56.61 -71.71
C PRO A 147 -5.80 -55.75 -71.17
N TRP A 148 -6.90 -56.38 -70.74
CA TRP A 148 -8.07 -55.69 -70.20
C TRP A 148 -7.80 -54.97 -68.86
N MET A 149 -6.96 -55.55 -67.99
CA MET A 149 -6.57 -54.90 -66.73
C MET A 149 -5.68 -53.68 -66.96
N LYS A 150 -4.76 -53.76 -67.95
CA LYS A 150 -3.92 -52.63 -68.36
C LYS A 150 -4.76 -51.49 -68.93
N LEU A 151 -5.81 -51.81 -69.70
CA LEU A 151 -6.76 -50.82 -70.20
C LEU A 151 -7.52 -50.15 -69.05
N TYR A 152 -8.04 -50.93 -68.09
CA TYR A 152 -8.73 -50.40 -66.91
C TYR A 152 -7.86 -49.44 -66.10
N PHE A 153 -6.59 -49.76 -65.83
CA PHE A 153 -5.69 -48.85 -65.11
C PHE A 153 -5.35 -47.58 -65.88
N LYS A 154 -5.38 -47.59 -67.22
CA LYS A 154 -5.21 -46.38 -68.04
C LYS A 154 -6.47 -45.51 -68.03
N ILE A 155 -7.66 -46.11 -67.94
CA ILE A 155 -8.94 -45.39 -67.97
C ILE A 155 -9.35 -44.89 -66.59
N LYS A 156 -9.09 -45.65 -65.51
CA LYS A 156 -9.58 -45.34 -64.16
C LYS A 156 -9.19 -43.95 -63.63
N PRO A 157 -7.94 -43.46 -63.78
CA PRO A 157 -7.57 -42.10 -63.36
C PRO A 157 -8.20 -41.00 -64.23
N LEU A 158 -8.68 -41.33 -65.42
CA LEU A 158 -9.37 -40.40 -66.32
C LEU A 158 -10.85 -40.19 -65.88
N LEU A 159 -11.33 -40.96 -64.90
CA LEU A 159 -12.67 -40.83 -64.32
C LEU A 159 -12.64 -39.80 -63.18
N LYS A 160 -12.71 -38.51 -63.54
CA LYS A 160 -12.66 -37.35 -62.62
C LYS A 160 -13.73 -37.30 -61.52
N SER A 161 -14.81 -38.08 -61.63
CA SER A 161 -15.97 -37.99 -60.75
C SER A 161 -15.74 -38.52 -59.32
N ALA A 162 -14.83 -39.47 -59.13
CA ALA A 162 -14.68 -40.15 -57.84
C ALA A 162 -13.75 -39.43 -56.84
N GLU A 163 -12.78 -38.65 -57.33
CA GLU A 163 -11.86 -37.89 -56.49
C GLU A 163 -12.50 -36.55 -56.06
N THR A 164 -13.15 -35.87 -56.99
CA THR A 164 -13.87 -34.61 -56.75
C THR A 164 -15.01 -34.75 -55.73
N GLU A 165 -15.73 -35.89 -55.70
CA GLU A 165 -16.80 -36.13 -54.72
C GLU A 165 -16.27 -36.25 -53.28
N LYS A 166 -15.12 -36.92 -53.09
CA LYS A 166 -14.48 -37.08 -51.77
C LYS A 166 -13.94 -35.75 -51.24
N GLU A 167 -13.32 -34.96 -52.12
CA GLU A 167 -12.83 -33.62 -51.74
C GLU A 167 -13.99 -32.70 -51.35
N MET A 168 -15.08 -32.73 -52.13
CA MET A 168 -16.27 -31.94 -51.81
C MET A 168 -16.89 -32.32 -50.47
N GLN A 169 -16.89 -33.61 -50.12
CA GLN A 169 -17.41 -34.07 -48.84
C GLN A 169 -16.55 -33.61 -47.66
N ASN A 170 -15.23 -33.73 -47.76
CA ASN A 170 -14.31 -33.23 -46.73
C ASN A 170 -14.44 -31.71 -46.52
N MET A 171 -14.48 -30.95 -47.62
CA MET A 171 -14.63 -29.49 -47.56
C MET A 171 -15.95 -29.07 -46.90
N LYS A 172 -17.05 -29.80 -47.14
CA LYS A 172 -18.35 -29.54 -46.49
C LYS A 172 -18.30 -29.78 -44.98
N GLU A 173 -17.66 -30.86 -44.53
CA GLU A 173 -17.51 -31.14 -43.11
C GLU A 173 -16.64 -30.09 -42.41
N GLU A 174 -15.51 -29.71 -43.01
CA GLU A 174 -14.62 -28.69 -42.46
C GLU A 174 -15.31 -27.32 -42.38
N PHE A 175 -16.02 -26.93 -43.44
CA PHE A 175 -16.79 -25.71 -43.46
C PHE A 175 -17.88 -25.69 -42.36
N GLY A 176 -18.58 -26.81 -42.17
CA GLY A 176 -19.58 -26.94 -41.11
C GLY A 176 -18.99 -26.77 -39.71
N ARG A 177 -17.88 -27.44 -39.43
CA ARG A 177 -17.19 -27.32 -38.13
C ARG A 177 -16.66 -25.91 -37.87
N LEU A 178 -16.07 -25.27 -38.88
CA LEU A 178 -15.57 -23.90 -38.77
C LEU A 178 -16.70 -22.90 -38.51
N LYS A 179 -17.82 -23.06 -39.21
CA LYS A 179 -18.99 -22.19 -39.03
C LYS A 179 -19.57 -22.30 -37.62
N GLU A 180 -19.73 -23.52 -37.10
CA GLU A 180 -20.25 -23.74 -35.75
C GLU A 180 -19.29 -23.22 -34.66
N ALA A 181 -17.98 -23.41 -34.86
CA ALA A 181 -16.96 -22.88 -33.93
C ALA A 181 -16.95 -21.34 -33.93
N LEU A 182 -17.08 -20.71 -35.09
CA LEU A 182 -17.14 -19.25 -35.22
C LEU A 182 -18.35 -18.69 -34.47
N GLU A 183 -19.54 -19.27 -34.67
CA GLU A 183 -20.78 -18.83 -34.01
C GLU A 183 -20.70 -18.96 -32.48
N LYS A 184 -20.16 -20.08 -31.97
CA LYS A 184 -19.92 -20.27 -30.53
C LYS A 184 -18.90 -19.28 -29.97
N SER A 185 -17.85 -18.96 -30.73
CA SER A 185 -16.83 -18.00 -30.31
C SER A 185 -17.39 -16.58 -30.29
N GLU A 186 -18.20 -16.19 -31.29
CA GLU A 186 -18.79 -14.85 -31.36
C GLU A 186 -19.80 -14.60 -30.24
N THR A 187 -20.67 -15.57 -29.96
CA THR A 187 -21.62 -15.49 -28.84
C THR A 187 -20.88 -15.38 -27.51
N ARG A 188 -19.86 -16.21 -27.30
CA ARG A 188 -19.04 -16.14 -26.08
C ARG A 188 -18.29 -14.82 -25.94
N ARG A 189 -17.77 -14.27 -27.02
CA ARG A 189 -17.08 -12.97 -27.02
C ARG A 189 -18.02 -11.86 -26.56
N LYS A 190 -19.25 -11.81 -27.10
CA LYS A 190 -20.26 -10.81 -26.72
C LYS A 190 -20.62 -10.88 -25.24
N GLU A 191 -20.87 -12.08 -24.71
CA GLU A 191 -21.14 -12.26 -23.27
C GLU A 191 -20.00 -11.77 -22.36
N LEU A 192 -18.75 -11.97 -22.79
CA LEU A 192 -17.58 -11.54 -22.03
C LEU A 192 -17.37 -10.03 -22.13
N GLU A 193 -17.62 -9.42 -23.28
CA GLU A 193 -17.57 -7.98 -23.47
C GLU A 193 -18.61 -7.25 -22.62
N GLU A 194 -19.84 -7.76 -22.55
CA GLU A 194 -20.88 -7.20 -21.67
C GLU A 194 -20.48 -7.23 -20.19
N LYS A 195 -19.91 -8.37 -19.74
CA LYS A 195 -19.39 -8.48 -18.37
C LYS A 195 -18.22 -7.54 -18.13
N MET A 196 -17.32 -7.37 -19.09
CA MET A 196 -16.18 -6.48 -18.97
C MET A 196 -16.64 -5.01 -18.85
N VAL A 197 -17.66 -4.60 -19.61
CA VAL A 197 -18.26 -3.26 -19.48
C VAL A 197 -18.86 -3.05 -18.09
N SER A 198 -19.62 -4.02 -17.57
CA SER A 198 -20.18 -3.94 -16.21
C SER A 198 -19.09 -3.80 -15.15
N MET A 199 -18.03 -4.60 -15.23
CA MET A 199 -16.91 -4.54 -14.27
C MET A 199 -16.14 -3.21 -14.37
N LEU A 200 -15.99 -2.65 -15.57
CA LEU A 200 -15.37 -1.35 -15.76
C LEU A 200 -16.22 -0.22 -15.18
N GLN A 201 -17.55 -0.31 -15.33
CA GLN A 201 -18.47 0.64 -14.72
C GLN A 201 -18.40 0.58 -13.19
N GLU A 202 -18.50 -0.61 -12.58
CA GLU A 202 -18.36 -0.79 -11.13
C GLU A 202 -17.02 -0.27 -10.61
N LYS A 203 -15.92 -0.51 -11.34
CA LYS A 203 -14.61 0.04 -10.99
C LYS A 203 -14.61 1.57 -10.99
N ASN A 204 -15.18 2.20 -12.01
CA ASN A 204 -15.24 3.66 -12.11
C ASN A 204 -16.14 4.25 -11.01
N ASP A 205 -17.27 3.62 -10.71
CA ASP A 205 -18.18 4.03 -9.64
C ASP A 205 -17.50 3.94 -8.26
N LEU A 206 -16.79 2.84 -7.99
CA LEU A 206 -16.00 2.69 -6.77
C LEU A 206 -14.85 3.70 -6.70
N GLN A 207 -14.20 4.01 -7.82
CA GLN A 207 -13.14 5.02 -7.86
C GLN A 207 -13.68 6.43 -7.54
N LEU A 208 -14.86 6.77 -8.07
CA LEU A 208 -15.54 8.03 -7.73
C LEU A 208 -15.96 8.06 -6.25
N GLN A 209 -16.46 6.95 -5.71
CA GLN A 209 -16.81 6.85 -4.29
C GLN A 209 -15.58 7.01 -3.40
N VAL A 210 -14.46 6.37 -3.74
CA VAL A 210 -13.20 6.52 -3.00
C VAL A 210 -12.70 7.96 -3.05
N GLN A 211 -12.79 8.64 -4.20
CA GLN A 211 -12.40 10.05 -4.30
C GLN A 211 -13.29 10.94 -3.41
N ALA A 212 -14.61 10.72 -3.42
CA ALA A 212 -15.54 11.48 -2.59
C ALA A 212 -15.29 11.25 -1.07
N GLU A 213 -15.01 10.02 -0.65
CA GLU A 213 -14.65 9.72 0.74
C GLU A 213 -13.28 10.32 1.11
N GLN A 214 -12.32 10.36 0.19
CA GLN A 214 -11.03 11.01 0.42
C GLN A 214 -11.19 12.53 0.59
N ASP A 215 -12.02 13.18 -0.23
CA ASP A 215 -12.31 14.61 -0.11
C ASP A 215 -13.03 14.91 1.22
N ASN A 216 -13.99 14.07 1.62
CA ASN A 216 -14.66 14.16 2.92
C ASN A 216 -13.69 13.96 4.10
N LEU A 217 -12.73 13.03 3.97
CA LEU A 217 -11.68 12.83 4.97
C LEU A 217 -10.80 14.07 5.07
N ASN A 218 -10.37 14.65 3.94
CA ASN A 218 -9.58 15.87 3.93
C ASN A 218 -10.33 17.04 4.59
N ASP A 219 -11.62 17.23 4.29
CA ASP A 219 -12.47 18.22 4.94
C ASP A 219 -12.57 18.00 6.46
N ALA A 220 -12.64 16.74 6.91
CA ALA A 220 -12.67 16.39 8.32
C ALA A 220 -11.32 16.65 9.00
N GLU A 221 -10.21 16.34 8.32
CA GLU A 221 -8.85 16.63 8.78
C GLU A 221 -8.63 18.14 8.92
N GLU A 222 -9.04 18.96 7.93
CA GLU A 222 -8.95 20.42 8.02
C GLU A 222 -9.74 20.97 9.22
N ARG A 223 -10.96 20.47 9.46
CA ARG A 223 -11.75 20.84 10.65
C ARG A 223 -11.05 20.43 11.95
N CYS A 224 -10.48 19.22 11.99
CA CYS A 224 -9.72 18.74 13.14
C CYS A 224 -8.48 19.62 13.40
N ASP A 225 -7.72 19.95 12.37
CA ASP A 225 -6.54 20.82 12.47
C ASP A 225 -6.91 22.22 12.95
N GLN A 226 -8.03 22.77 12.46
CA GLN A 226 -8.51 24.06 12.91
C GLN A 226 -8.97 24.03 14.38
N LEU A 227 -9.60 22.94 14.82
CA LEU A 227 -9.92 22.72 16.23
C LEU A 227 -8.67 22.56 17.09
N ILE A 228 -7.63 21.87 16.61
CA ILE A 228 -6.34 21.74 17.31
C ILE A 228 -5.68 23.11 17.47
N LYS A 229 -5.63 23.93 16.41
CA LYS A 229 -5.11 25.30 16.46
C LYS A 229 -5.87 26.17 17.46
N ASN A 230 -7.21 26.11 17.41
CA ASN A 230 -8.05 26.84 18.36
C ASN A 230 -7.85 26.36 19.80
N LYS A 231 -7.70 25.04 20.02
CA LYS A 231 -7.41 24.46 21.33
C LYS A 231 -6.11 25.01 21.89
N ILE A 232 -5.03 25.04 21.10
CA ILE A 232 -3.74 25.59 21.53
C ILE A 232 -3.87 27.07 21.93
N GLN A 233 -4.62 27.87 21.16
CA GLN A 233 -4.87 29.29 21.49
C GLN A 233 -5.70 29.45 22.76
N LEU A 234 -6.71 28.60 22.97
CA LEU A 234 -7.54 28.62 24.17
C LEU A 234 -6.75 28.17 25.39
N GLU A 235 -5.92 27.14 25.28
CA GLU A 235 -5.01 26.70 26.35
C GLU A 235 -4.02 27.81 26.73
N ALA A 236 -3.48 28.55 25.75
CA ALA A 236 -2.63 29.71 26.02
C ALA A 236 -3.38 30.82 26.77
N LYS A 237 -4.61 31.15 26.35
CA LYS A 237 -5.46 32.14 27.05
C LYS A 237 -5.82 31.70 28.47
N VAL A 238 -6.09 30.41 28.67
CA VAL A 238 -6.37 29.86 30.00
C VAL A 238 -5.15 30.03 30.90
N LYS A 239 -3.93 29.71 30.42
CA LYS A 239 -2.70 29.94 31.18
C LYS A 239 -2.51 31.41 31.55
N GLU A 240 -2.61 32.32 30.59
CA GLU A 240 -2.48 33.77 30.84
C GLU A 240 -3.51 34.28 31.85
N LEU A 241 -4.77 33.86 31.75
CA LEU A 241 -5.81 34.24 32.70
C LEU A 241 -5.62 33.62 34.08
N THR A 242 -5.04 32.42 34.15
CA THR A 242 -4.73 31.77 35.43
C THR A 242 -3.59 32.49 36.14
N GLU A 243 -2.51 32.81 35.42
CA GLU A 243 -1.38 33.61 35.95
C GLU A 243 -1.86 34.98 36.45
N ARG A 244 -2.69 35.69 35.67
CA ARG A 244 -3.28 36.97 36.14
C ARG A 244 -4.18 36.81 37.35
N LEU A 245 -4.93 35.72 37.44
CA LEU A 245 -5.78 35.46 38.59
C LEU A 245 -4.92 35.22 39.85
N GLU A 246 -3.84 34.45 39.71
CA GLU A 246 -2.87 34.20 40.79
C GLU A 246 -2.22 35.52 41.26
N ASP A 247 -1.80 36.39 40.34
CA ASP A 247 -1.24 37.72 40.67
C ASP A 247 -2.25 38.60 41.44
N GLU A 248 -3.51 38.65 41.00
CA GLU A 248 -4.57 39.41 41.65
C GLU A 248 -4.97 38.80 43.02
N GLU A 249 -4.94 37.47 43.15
CA GLU A 249 -5.14 36.78 44.43
C GLU A 249 -4.01 37.10 45.42
N GLU A 250 -2.75 37.13 44.96
CA GLU A 250 -1.60 37.56 45.77
C GLU A 250 -1.75 39.03 46.19
N MET A 251 -2.05 39.93 45.24
CA MET A 251 -2.27 41.35 45.52
C MET A 251 -3.43 41.56 46.51
N ASN A 252 -4.52 40.80 46.38
CA ASN A 252 -5.63 40.86 47.30
C ASN A 252 -5.24 40.35 48.70
N ALA A 253 -4.45 39.28 48.79
CA ALA A 253 -3.91 38.79 50.05
C ALA A 253 -3.00 39.84 50.72
N GLU A 254 -2.14 40.51 49.96
CA GLU A 254 -1.29 41.61 50.43
C GLU A 254 -2.12 42.80 50.93
N LEU A 255 -3.13 43.23 50.16
CA LEU A 255 -4.05 44.30 50.54
C LEU A 255 -4.82 43.94 51.81
N THR A 256 -5.27 42.69 51.92
CA THR A 256 -5.99 42.20 53.11
C THR A 256 -5.06 42.19 54.33
N ALA A 257 -3.81 41.75 54.18
CA ALA A 257 -2.81 41.80 55.25
C ALA A 257 -2.48 43.24 55.66
N ARG A 258 -2.35 44.15 54.70
CA ARG A 258 -2.08 45.57 54.95
C ARG A 258 -3.27 46.27 55.59
N LYS A 259 -4.48 45.95 55.15
CA LYS A 259 -5.74 46.41 55.76
C LYS A 259 -5.80 45.99 57.22
N ARG A 260 -5.47 44.72 57.53
CA ARG A 260 -5.45 44.22 58.90
C ARG A 260 -4.45 44.97 59.78
N LYS A 261 -3.24 45.24 59.29
CA LYS A 261 -2.25 46.09 60.01
C LYS A 261 -2.78 47.49 60.28
N LEU A 262 -3.41 48.13 59.28
CA LEU A 262 -4.01 49.46 59.45
C LEU A 262 -5.21 49.45 60.39
N GLU A 263 -6.01 48.37 60.39
CA GLU A 263 -7.11 48.18 61.36
C GLU A 263 -6.56 48.02 62.78
N ASP A 264 -5.48 47.23 62.96
CA ASP A 264 -4.78 47.06 64.23
C ASP A 264 -4.20 48.40 64.72
N GLU A 265 -3.45 49.14 63.88
CA GLU A 265 -2.90 50.47 64.18
C GLU A 265 -4.01 51.49 64.52
N CYS A 266 -5.10 51.52 63.76
CA CYS A 266 -6.26 52.36 64.07
C CYS A 266 -6.88 52.02 65.43
N SER A 267 -6.91 50.74 65.80
CA SER A 267 -7.47 50.29 67.08
C SER A 267 -6.56 50.67 68.26
N GLU A 268 -5.24 50.59 68.08
CA GLU A 268 -4.25 51.05 69.06
C GLU A 268 -4.34 52.56 69.26
N LEU A 269 -4.35 53.35 68.17
CA LEU A 269 -4.50 54.80 68.25
C LEU A 269 -5.81 55.23 68.92
N LYS A 270 -6.92 54.53 68.66
CA LYS A 270 -8.18 54.79 69.37
C LYS A 270 -8.04 54.56 70.87
N LYS A 271 -7.37 53.48 71.27
CA LYS A 271 -7.13 53.18 72.67
C LYS A 271 -6.21 54.23 73.32
N ASP A 272 -5.17 54.66 72.63
CA ASP A 272 -4.28 55.72 73.10
C ASP A 272 -5.02 57.06 73.25
N ILE A 273 -5.96 57.37 72.34
CA ILE A 273 -6.84 58.54 72.47
C ILE A 273 -7.73 58.41 73.71
N ASP A 274 -8.39 57.27 73.90
CA ASP A 274 -9.24 57.03 75.08
C ASP A 274 -8.43 57.15 76.39
N ASP A 275 -7.22 56.61 76.43
CA ASP A 275 -6.30 56.71 77.57
C ASP A 275 -5.84 58.16 77.79
N LEU A 276 -5.54 58.91 76.71
CA LEU A 276 -5.20 60.33 76.79
C LEU A 276 -6.39 61.18 77.28
N GLU A 277 -7.61 60.91 76.83
CA GLU A 277 -8.82 61.57 77.31
C GLU A 277 -9.04 61.32 78.82
N LEU A 278 -8.79 60.10 79.29
CA LEU A 278 -8.80 59.78 80.72
C LEU A 278 -7.72 60.55 81.50
N THR A 279 -6.51 60.67 80.95
CA THR A 279 -5.45 61.48 81.58
C THR A 279 -5.79 62.97 81.57
N LEU A 280 -6.37 63.50 80.49
CA LEU A 280 -6.82 64.89 80.38
C LEU A 280 -7.88 65.19 81.43
N ALA A 281 -8.91 64.34 81.57
CA ALA A 281 -9.93 64.49 82.59
C ALA A 281 -9.36 64.47 84.02
N LYS A 282 -8.31 63.66 84.25
CA LYS A 282 -7.58 63.65 85.53
C LYS A 282 -6.82 64.94 85.77
N VAL A 283 -6.09 65.44 84.77
CA VAL A 283 -5.35 66.71 84.83
C VAL A 283 -6.30 67.89 84.99
N GLU A 284 -7.45 67.92 84.32
CA GLU A 284 -8.47 68.97 84.50
C GLU A 284 -9.03 68.97 85.93
N LYS A 285 -9.23 67.79 86.53
CA LYS A 285 -9.66 67.67 87.93
C LYS A 285 -8.59 68.19 88.89
N GLU A 286 -7.31 67.90 88.63
CA GLU A 286 -6.18 68.43 89.38
C GLU A 286 -6.03 69.96 89.19
N LYS A 287 -6.22 70.46 87.96
CA LYS A 287 -6.23 71.89 87.63
C LYS A 287 -7.31 72.62 88.44
N HIS A 288 -8.55 72.13 88.45
CA HIS A 288 -9.62 72.73 89.26
C HIS A 288 -9.31 72.71 90.76
N ALA A 289 -8.65 71.67 91.26
CA ALA A 289 -8.19 71.64 92.65
C ALA A 289 -7.13 72.72 92.93
N THR A 290 -6.24 73.00 91.97
CA THR A 290 -5.24 74.09 92.09
C THR A 290 -5.83 75.48 91.90
N GLU A 291 -6.78 75.69 90.98
CA GLU A 291 -7.49 76.96 90.79
C GLU A 291 -8.27 77.36 92.05
N ASN A 292 -8.88 76.39 92.74
CA ASN A 292 -9.54 76.63 94.03
C ASN A 292 -8.55 77.02 95.14
N LYS A 293 -7.32 76.48 95.14
CA LYS A 293 -6.25 76.95 96.04
C LYS A 293 -5.82 78.37 95.73
N VAL A 294 -5.71 78.73 94.45
CA VAL A 294 -5.32 80.07 94.02
C VAL A 294 -6.37 81.11 94.40
N LYS A 295 -7.67 80.79 94.27
CA LYS A 295 -8.77 81.68 94.72
C LYS A 295 -8.70 82.01 96.21
N ASN A 296 -8.47 81.01 97.06
CA ASN A 296 -8.35 81.23 98.51
C ASN A 296 -7.15 82.13 98.86
N LEU A 297 -6.04 82.01 98.12
CA LEU A 297 -4.85 82.86 98.31
C LEU A 297 -5.04 84.29 97.76
N THR A 298 -5.94 84.49 96.80
CA THR A 298 -6.25 85.83 96.27
C THR A 298 -7.15 86.63 97.21
N GLU A 299 -7.98 85.97 98.03
CA GLU A 299 -8.79 86.63 99.06
C GLU A 299 -7.95 87.07 100.28
N GLU A 300 -6.85 86.37 100.60
CA GLU A 300 -5.90 86.79 101.65
C GLU A 300 -5.05 88.01 101.23
N MET A 301 -4.78 88.17 99.93
CA MET A 301 -4.06 89.34 99.41
C MET A 301 -4.87 90.65 99.54
N ALA A 302 -6.19 90.60 99.33
CA ALA A 302 -7.05 91.78 99.43
C ALA A 302 -7.10 92.39 100.85
N GLY A 303 -6.86 91.60 101.89
CA GLY A 303 -6.80 92.06 103.28
C GLY A 303 -5.49 92.78 103.65
N LEU A 304 -4.41 92.54 102.90
CA LEU A 304 -3.10 93.17 103.13
C LEU A 304 -2.97 94.53 102.42
N ASP A 305 -3.78 94.78 101.37
CA ASP A 305 -3.77 96.05 100.63
C ASP A 305 -4.40 97.23 101.41
N GLU A 306 -5.31 96.99 102.36
CA GLU A 306 -5.85 98.05 103.24
C GLU A 306 -4.84 98.57 104.28
N THR A 307 -3.81 97.78 104.62
CA THR A 307 -2.79 98.19 105.59
C THR A 307 -1.67 99.04 104.96
N ILE A 308 -1.48 98.92 103.63
CA ILE A 308 -0.44 99.63 102.87
C ILE A 308 -0.82 101.10 102.58
N ALA A 309 -2.10 101.45 102.58
CA ALA A 309 -2.61 102.81 102.33
C ALA A 309 -2.32 103.82 103.47
N LYS A 310 -1.97 103.36 104.69
CA LYS A 310 -1.62 104.23 105.83
C LYS A 310 -0.13 104.60 105.90
N LEU A 311 0.76 103.83 105.27
CA LEU A 311 2.22 104.03 105.31
C LEU A 311 2.77 104.77 104.07
N THR A 312 1.93 105.01 103.06
CA THR A 312 2.29 105.67 101.79
C THR A 312 2.33 107.20 101.83
N LYS A 313 2.06 107.83 103.00
CA LYS A 313 2.20 109.29 103.20
C LYS A 313 3.57 109.74 103.72
N GLU A 314 4.43 108.83 104.19
CA GLU A 314 5.78 109.17 104.71
C GLU A 314 6.92 108.81 103.75
N LYS A 315 6.68 108.07 102.67
CA LYS A 315 7.69 107.71 101.65
C LYS A 315 7.79 108.71 100.49
N LYS A 316 7.54 109.99 100.77
CA LYS A 316 7.65 111.11 99.81
C LYS A 316 8.99 111.85 99.89
N ALA A 317 9.91 111.37 100.73
CA ALA A 317 11.19 112.02 101.01
C ALA A 317 12.43 111.17 100.67
N LEU A 318 12.26 109.94 100.16
CA LEU A 318 13.40 109.11 99.73
C LEU A 318 13.27 108.73 98.26
N GLN A 319 14.01 109.50 97.44
CA GLN A 319 14.73 109.03 96.25
C GLN A 319 13.86 108.80 94.99
N GLU A 320 13.76 109.70 94.01
CA GLU A 320 14.80 110.54 93.37
C GLU A 320 16.13 109.83 93.04
N SER A 321 16.22 108.51 93.25
CA SER A 321 17.39 107.68 92.92
C SER A 321 17.04 106.39 92.17
N HIS A 322 15.87 106.32 91.51
CA HIS A 322 15.53 105.16 90.69
C HIS A 322 14.81 105.53 89.38
N GLN A 323 15.28 106.61 88.76
CA GLN A 323 14.99 106.96 87.36
C GLN A 323 16.12 106.46 86.42
N GLN A 324 16.91 105.47 86.86
CA GLN A 324 18.10 104.94 86.15
C GLN A 324 18.03 103.42 85.93
N THR A 325 16.93 102.75 86.25
CA THR A 325 16.76 101.28 86.20
C THR A 325 15.50 100.85 85.45
N LEU A 326 14.76 101.81 84.92
CA LEU A 326 13.62 101.59 84.04
C LEU A 326 14.05 101.46 82.57
N ASP A 327 15.29 101.81 82.21
CA ASP A 327 15.78 101.76 80.82
C ASP A 327 16.60 100.50 80.50
N ASP A 328 17.10 99.75 81.49
CA ASP A 328 18.01 98.60 81.26
C ASP A 328 17.33 97.22 81.22
N LEU A 329 16.07 97.07 81.67
CA LEU A 329 15.40 95.75 81.67
C LEU A 329 14.69 95.43 80.35
N GLN A 330 14.37 96.45 79.53
CA GLN A 330 13.66 96.28 78.26
C GLN A 330 14.54 95.71 77.12
N ALA A 331 15.88 95.77 77.24
CA ALA A 331 16.81 95.36 76.18
C ALA A 331 17.28 93.89 76.25
N GLU A 332 17.11 93.20 77.38
CA GLU A 332 17.55 91.81 77.56
C GLU A 332 16.40 90.76 77.52
N GLU A 333 15.13 91.17 77.65
CA GLU A 333 13.97 90.26 77.43
C GLU A 333 13.70 89.95 75.95
N ASP A 334 14.07 90.83 75.02
CA ASP A 334 13.86 90.63 73.57
C ASP A 334 14.88 89.68 72.90
N LYS A 335 16.05 89.46 73.51
CA LYS A 335 17.07 88.50 73.02
C LYS A 335 16.81 87.05 73.46
N VAL A 336 16.21 86.84 74.63
CA VAL A 336 15.92 85.48 75.15
C VAL A 336 14.71 84.85 74.43
N ASN A 337 13.71 85.67 74.04
CA ASN A 337 12.53 85.20 73.32
C ASN A 337 12.78 84.82 71.85
N THR A 338 13.79 85.42 71.20
CA THR A 338 14.20 85.06 69.83
C THR A 338 15.09 83.82 69.80
N LEU A 339 15.95 83.62 70.81
CA LEU A 339 16.80 82.42 70.90
C LEU A 339 16.03 81.17 71.36
N THR A 340 15.02 81.29 72.23
CA THR A 340 14.23 80.13 72.69
C THR A 340 13.31 79.58 71.59
N LYS A 341 12.78 80.43 70.71
CA LYS A 341 12.01 80.01 69.52
C LYS A 341 12.89 79.39 68.43
N ALA A 342 14.14 79.83 68.29
CA ALA A 342 15.11 79.24 67.36
C ALA A 342 15.61 77.87 67.85
N LYS A 343 15.77 77.68 69.17
CA LYS A 343 16.16 76.41 69.78
C LYS A 343 15.10 75.31 69.61
N LEU A 344 13.83 75.60 69.90
CA LEU A 344 12.72 74.65 69.71
C LEU A 344 12.53 74.24 68.25
N LYS A 345 12.77 75.16 67.30
CA LYS A 345 12.72 74.84 65.85
C LYS A 345 13.88 73.95 65.40
N MET A 346 15.05 74.10 66.00
CA MET A 346 16.23 73.28 65.70
C MET A 346 16.14 71.91 66.38
N GLU A 347 15.60 71.82 67.60
CA GLU A 347 15.33 70.53 68.28
C GLU A 347 14.27 69.71 67.52
N GLN A 348 13.21 70.35 67.03
CA GLN A 348 12.18 69.66 66.21
C GLN A 348 12.71 69.23 64.83
N GLN A 349 13.62 70.01 64.22
CA GLN A 349 14.31 69.61 62.98
C GLN A 349 15.30 68.46 63.21
N VAL A 350 15.88 68.33 64.40
CA VAL A 350 16.75 67.21 64.76
C VAL A 350 15.91 65.94 64.97
N ASP A 351 14.81 66.01 65.72
CA ASP A 351 13.93 64.85 65.94
C ASP A 351 13.28 64.36 64.62
N ASP A 352 12.86 65.26 63.72
CA ASP A 352 12.32 64.90 62.40
C ASP A 352 13.38 64.26 61.48
N LEU A 353 14.64 64.68 61.58
CA LEU A 353 15.76 64.10 60.83
C LEU A 353 16.23 62.77 61.42
N GLU A 354 16.18 62.59 62.74
CA GLU A 354 16.47 61.32 63.41
C GLU A 354 15.38 60.27 63.11
N GLY A 355 14.10 60.67 63.12
CA GLY A 355 12.98 59.82 62.69
C GLY A 355 13.07 59.41 61.21
N SER A 356 13.40 60.36 60.33
CA SER A 356 13.61 60.08 58.90
C SER A 356 14.79 59.13 58.68
N LEU A 357 15.90 59.29 59.41
CA LEU A 357 17.07 58.42 59.30
C LEU A 357 16.77 56.98 59.75
N GLU A 358 15.98 56.80 60.81
CA GLU A 358 15.63 55.47 61.32
C GLU A 358 14.62 54.76 60.39
N GLN A 359 13.71 55.52 59.76
CA GLN A 359 12.80 55.01 58.74
C GLN A 359 13.54 54.63 57.45
N GLU A 360 14.52 55.43 57.03
CA GLU A 360 15.40 55.15 55.88
C GLU A 360 16.22 53.86 56.10
N LYS A 361 16.74 53.63 57.31
CA LYS A 361 17.46 52.38 57.66
C LYS A 361 16.56 51.15 57.56
N LYS A 362 15.30 51.26 58.00
CA LYS A 362 14.33 50.16 57.97
C LYS A 362 13.94 49.81 56.53
N VAL A 363 13.64 50.83 55.72
CA VAL A 363 13.38 50.68 54.28
C VAL A 363 14.59 50.08 53.58
N ARG A 364 15.81 50.53 53.88
CA ARG A 364 17.05 49.98 53.30
C ARG A 364 17.25 48.50 53.64
N MET A 365 16.99 48.07 54.88
CA MET A 365 17.08 46.65 55.25
C MET A 365 16.05 45.78 54.52
N ASP A 366 14.82 46.27 54.37
CA ASP A 366 13.78 45.55 53.63
C ASP A 366 14.11 45.49 52.13
N LEU A 367 14.72 46.54 51.57
CA LEU A 367 15.22 46.59 50.20
C LEU A 367 16.41 45.63 49.98
N GLU A 368 17.33 45.50 50.95
CA GLU A 368 18.41 44.51 50.91
C GLU A 368 17.88 43.06 50.99
N ARG A 369 16.80 42.81 51.75
CA ARG A 369 16.13 41.50 51.78
C ARG A 369 15.42 41.18 50.46
N ALA A 370 14.66 42.13 49.92
CA ALA A 370 14.00 42.00 48.62
C ALA A 370 15.03 41.75 47.50
N LYS A 371 16.15 42.49 47.52
CA LYS A 371 17.27 42.28 46.60
C LYS A 371 17.83 40.86 46.68
N ARG A 372 18.07 40.31 47.88
CA ARG A 372 18.56 38.93 48.03
C ARG A 372 17.58 37.87 47.54
N LYS A 373 16.27 38.07 47.73
CA LYS A 373 15.23 37.19 47.17
C LYS A 373 15.27 37.23 45.64
N LEU A 374 15.21 38.42 45.06
CA LEU A 374 15.26 38.62 43.61
C LEU A 374 16.56 38.09 42.98
N GLU A 375 17.71 38.21 43.66
CA GLU A 375 18.97 37.60 43.23
C GLU A 375 18.95 36.06 43.28
N GLY A 376 18.20 35.47 44.21
CA GLY A 376 17.95 34.03 44.28
C GLY A 376 17.03 33.55 43.16
N ASP A 377 15.92 34.26 42.93
CA ASP A 377 14.97 33.96 41.86
C ASP A 377 15.61 34.15 40.48
N LEU A 378 16.48 35.16 40.33
CA LEU A 378 17.28 35.37 39.12
C LEU A 378 18.24 34.20 38.85
N LYS A 379 18.85 33.61 39.89
CA LYS A 379 19.71 32.42 39.71
C LYS A 379 18.90 31.18 39.34
N LEU A 380 17.77 30.94 39.99
CA LEU A 380 16.88 29.82 39.67
C LEU A 380 16.35 29.92 38.22
N THR A 381 15.97 31.11 37.79
CA THR A 381 15.54 31.33 36.40
C THR A 381 16.68 31.17 35.40
N GLN A 382 17.91 31.59 35.75
CA GLN A 382 19.10 31.32 34.93
C GLN A 382 19.41 29.82 34.80
N GLU A 383 19.33 29.06 35.90
CA GLU A 383 19.50 27.60 35.88
C GLU A 383 18.43 26.92 35.02
N ASN A 384 17.16 27.31 35.16
CA ASN A 384 16.06 26.80 34.33
C ASN A 384 16.26 27.13 32.84
N ILE A 385 16.78 28.31 32.51
CA ILE A 385 17.10 28.68 31.11
C ILE A 385 18.22 27.78 30.57
N MET A 386 19.27 27.53 31.35
CA MET A 386 20.37 26.65 30.94
C MET A 386 19.90 25.19 30.72
N ASP A 387 19.01 24.68 31.57
CA ASP A 387 18.43 23.34 31.39
C ASP A 387 17.56 23.27 30.13
N LEU A 388 16.72 24.29 29.88
CA LEU A 388 15.92 24.39 28.66
C LEU A 388 16.77 24.53 27.39
N GLU A 389 17.91 25.25 27.45
CA GLU A 389 18.86 25.34 26.34
C GLU A 389 19.55 23.98 26.06
N ASN A 390 19.86 23.21 27.09
CA ASN A 390 20.39 21.86 26.97
C ASN A 390 19.36 20.91 26.34
N ASP A 391 18.11 20.94 26.81
CA ASP A 391 17.04 20.13 26.25
C ASP A 391 16.76 20.49 24.79
N LYS A 392 16.80 21.78 24.45
CA LYS A 392 16.71 22.26 23.07
C LYS A 392 17.83 21.69 22.21
N GLN A 393 19.10 21.73 22.66
CA GLN A 393 20.21 21.13 21.91
C GLN A 393 20.03 19.62 21.70
N GLN A 394 19.59 18.88 22.73
CA GLN A 394 19.35 17.44 22.59
C GLN A 394 18.21 17.13 21.62
N LEU A 395 17.16 17.96 21.60
CA LEU A 395 16.06 17.83 20.65
C LEU A 395 16.49 18.17 19.22
N GLU A 396 17.31 19.19 19.02
CA GLU A 396 17.88 19.54 17.72
C GLU A 396 18.79 18.43 17.17
N GLU A 397 19.60 17.77 18.02
CA GLU A 397 20.40 16.61 17.60
C GLU A 397 19.54 15.40 17.24
N LYS A 398 18.47 15.13 18.01
CA LYS A 398 17.49 14.08 17.67
C LYS A 398 16.78 14.38 16.36
N LEU A 399 16.43 15.64 16.12
CA LEU A 399 15.83 16.10 14.87
C LEU A 399 16.77 15.85 13.69
N LYS A 400 18.05 16.26 13.78
CA LYS A 400 19.06 16.02 12.74
C LYS A 400 19.25 14.53 12.44
N LYS A 401 19.23 13.67 13.46
CA LYS A 401 19.30 12.20 13.26
C LYS A 401 18.07 11.70 12.50
N LYS A 402 16.87 12.20 12.85
CA LYS A 402 15.63 11.84 12.16
C LYS A 402 15.59 12.34 10.72
N GLU A 403 16.07 13.56 10.46
CA GLU A 403 16.23 14.10 9.10
C GLU A 403 17.20 13.26 8.27
N PHE A 404 18.30 12.77 8.86
CA PHE A 404 19.22 11.88 8.18
C PHE A 404 18.58 10.51 7.86
N GLU A 405 17.82 9.92 8.79
CA GLU A 405 17.07 8.69 8.56
C GLU A 405 16.02 8.86 7.45
N ILE A 406 15.29 9.99 7.44
CA ILE A 406 14.30 10.31 6.40
C ILE A 406 14.98 10.42 5.03
N ASN A 407 16.11 11.14 4.93
CA ASN A 407 16.86 11.26 3.68
C ASN A 407 17.37 9.90 3.18
N GLN A 408 17.82 9.02 4.09
CA GLN A 408 18.22 7.68 3.72
C GLN A 408 17.05 6.84 3.19
N GLN A 409 15.87 6.95 3.81
CA GLN A 409 14.68 6.23 3.31
C GLN A 409 14.21 6.79 1.96
N ASN A 410 14.25 8.11 1.77
CA ASN A 410 13.92 8.73 0.48
C ASN A 410 14.84 8.25 -0.64
N SER A 411 16.15 8.15 -0.40
CA SER A 411 17.10 7.60 -1.38
C SER A 411 16.77 6.14 -1.75
N LYS A 412 16.36 5.30 -0.78
CA LYS A 412 15.93 3.92 -1.07
C LYS A 412 14.64 3.87 -1.90
N VAL A 413 13.69 4.77 -1.61
CA VAL A 413 12.46 4.88 -2.39
C VAL A 413 12.76 5.29 -3.83
N GLU A 414 13.68 6.24 -4.04
CA GLU A 414 14.13 6.64 -5.39
C GLU A 414 14.79 5.48 -6.15
N ASP A 415 15.65 4.70 -5.48
CA ASP A 415 16.28 3.51 -6.08
C ASP A 415 15.24 2.44 -6.48
N GLU A 416 14.25 2.18 -5.62
CA GLU A 416 13.16 1.25 -5.91
C GLU A 416 12.26 1.75 -7.05
N GLN A 417 11.98 3.05 -7.11
CA GLN A 417 11.24 3.66 -8.23
C GLN A 417 12.02 3.56 -9.55
N ALA A 418 13.34 3.77 -9.53
CA ALA A 418 14.19 3.61 -10.69
C ALA A 418 14.20 2.14 -11.19
N LEU A 419 14.24 1.18 -10.28
CA LEU A 419 14.15 -0.24 -10.61
C LEU A 419 12.77 -0.61 -11.19
N ALA A 420 11.70 -0.10 -10.61
CA ALA A 420 10.34 -0.29 -11.12
C ALA A 420 10.18 0.24 -12.55
N LEU A 421 10.71 1.44 -12.84
CA LEU A 421 10.74 2.01 -14.19
C LEU A 421 11.56 1.15 -15.17
N GLN A 422 12.70 0.61 -14.74
CA GLN A 422 13.51 -0.30 -15.57
C GLN A 422 12.75 -1.59 -15.91
N LEU A 423 12.08 -2.19 -14.93
CA LEU A 423 11.27 -3.40 -15.13
C LEU A 423 10.09 -3.12 -16.04
N GLN A 424 9.44 -1.95 -15.91
CA GLN A 424 8.34 -1.54 -16.79
C GLN A 424 8.80 -1.36 -18.24
N LYS A 425 10.02 -0.83 -18.48
CA LYS A 425 10.61 -0.79 -19.83
C LYS A 425 10.85 -2.18 -20.39
N LYS A 426 11.45 -3.09 -19.62
CA LYS A 426 11.64 -4.50 -20.05
C LYS A 426 10.32 -5.20 -20.36
N LEU A 427 9.27 -4.91 -19.59
CA LEU A 427 7.94 -5.47 -19.82
C LEU A 427 7.37 -5.00 -21.17
N LYS A 428 7.52 -3.71 -21.50
CA LYS A 428 7.13 -3.16 -22.80
C LYS A 428 7.96 -3.73 -23.96
N GLU A 429 9.28 -3.89 -23.79
CA GLU A 429 10.14 -4.52 -24.80
C GLU A 429 9.75 -5.98 -25.06
N LEU A 430 9.44 -6.74 -24.00
CA LEU A 430 8.96 -8.12 -24.14
C LEU A 430 7.57 -8.18 -24.78
N GLN A 431 6.68 -7.23 -24.50
CA GLN A 431 5.38 -7.12 -25.16
C GLN A 431 5.53 -6.83 -26.66
N ALA A 432 6.36 -5.85 -27.03
CA ALA A 432 6.66 -5.57 -28.44
C ALA A 432 7.28 -6.79 -29.14
N ARG A 433 8.14 -7.54 -28.45
CA ARG A 433 8.72 -8.78 -28.99
C ARG A 433 7.68 -9.89 -29.20
N ILE A 434 6.68 -9.96 -28.34
CA ILE A 434 5.55 -10.89 -28.51
C ILE A 434 4.73 -10.47 -29.72
N GLU A 435 4.41 -9.17 -29.86
CA GLU A 435 3.68 -8.64 -31.02
C GLU A 435 4.43 -8.91 -32.34
N GLU A 436 5.75 -8.68 -32.39
CA GLU A 436 6.59 -9.04 -33.56
C GLU A 436 6.49 -10.53 -33.91
N LEU A 437 6.58 -11.41 -32.92
CA LEU A 437 6.50 -12.86 -33.13
C LEU A 437 5.09 -13.31 -33.55
N GLU A 438 4.05 -12.63 -33.08
CA GLU A 438 2.67 -12.84 -33.51
C GLU A 438 2.46 -12.41 -34.96
N GLU A 439 2.99 -11.25 -35.37
CA GLU A 439 2.99 -10.79 -36.77
C GLU A 439 3.78 -11.73 -37.69
N GLU A 440 4.95 -12.21 -37.27
CA GLU A 440 5.73 -13.21 -38.01
C GLU A 440 4.94 -14.52 -38.21
N LEU A 441 4.22 -14.98 -37.17
CA LEU A 441 3.39 -16.17 -37.24
C LEU A 441 2.19 -15.97 -38.20
N GLU A 442 1.57 -14.79 -38.20
CA GLU A 442 0.52 -14.44 -39.16
C GLU A 442 1.04 -14.33 -40.59
N ALA A 443 2.23 -13.75 -40.78
CA ALA A 443 2.90 -13.70 -42.08
C ALA A 443 3.23 -15.12 -42.59
N GLU A 444 3.68 -16.02 -41.72
CA GLU A 444 3.94 -17.43 -42.06
C GLU A 444 2.64 -18.15 -42.44
N ARG A 445 1.56 -17.94 -41.68
CA ARG A 445 0.22 -18.49 -42.00
C ARG A 445 -0.31 -18.00 -43.35
N THR A 446 -0.22 -16.70 -43.61
CA THR A 446 -0.68 -16.12 -44.90
C THR A 446 0.21 -16.57 -46.07
N GLY A 447 1.52 -16.69 -45.84
CA GLY A 447 2.46 -17.28 -46.81
C GLY A 447 2.12 -18.72 -47.13
N ARG A 448 1.85 -19.54 -46.12
CA ARG A 448 1.43 -20.95 -46.26
C ARG A 448 0.13 -21.08 -47.03
N ALA A 449 -0.86 -20.24 -46.73
CA ALA A 449 -2.13 -20.19 -47.46
C ALA A 449 -1.94 -19.81 -48.95
N LYS A 450 -1.03 -18.87 -49.26
CA LYS A 450 -0.68 -18.51 -50.65
C LYS A 450 0.01 -19.67 -51.38
N VAL A 451 0.92 -20.38 -50.72
CA VAL A 451 1.59 -21.57 -51.28
C VAL A 451 0.59 -22.70 -51.53
N GLU A 452 -0.34 -22.94 -50.61
CA GLU A 452 -1.42 -23.91 -50.80
C GLU A 452 -2.33 -23.52 -51.96
N LYS A 453 -2.64 -22.23 -52.12
CA LYS A 453 -3.43 -21.73 -53.25
C LYS A 453 -2.71 -21.89 -54.59
N LEU A 454 -1.43 -21.53 -54.67
CA LEU A 454 -0.60 -21.77 -55.86
C LEU A 454 -0.49 -23.27 -56.19
N ARG A 455 -0.38 -24.12 -55.16
CA ARG A 455 -0.36 -25.58 -55.34
C ARG A 455 -1.70 -26.09 -55.86
N SER A 456 -2.81 -25.55 -55.38
CA SER A 456 -4.17 -25.82 -55.88
C SER A 456 -4.33 -25.37 -57.34
N ASP A 457 -3.89 -24.15 -57.68
CA ASP A 457 -3.97 -23.63 -59.05
C ASP A 457 -3.08 -24.44 -60.01
N LEU A 458 -1.85 -24.79 -59.63
CA LEU A 458 -0.99 -25.68 -60.41
C LEU A 458 -1.59 -27.08 -60.58
N SER A 459 -2.26 -27.61 -59.55
CA SER A 459 -2.96 -28.90 -59.65
C SER A 459 -4.13 -28.81 -60.62
N ARG A 460 -4.87 -27.69 -60.61
CA ARG A 460 -5.95 -27.41 -61.56
C ARG A 460 -5.44 -27.21 -62.98
N GLU A 461 -4.33 -26.50 -63.18
CA GLU A 461 -3.69 -26.36 -64.50
C GLU A 461 -3.20 -27.72 -65.02
N LEU A 462 -2.65 -28.58 -64.14
CA LEU A 462 -2.30 -29.96 -64.51
C LEU A 462 -3.52 -30.79 -64.88
N GLU A 463 -4.65 -30.62 -64.18
CA GLU A 463 -5.91 -31.25 -64.51
C GLU A 463 -6.52 -30.73 -65.81
N GLU A 464 -6.45 -29.42 -66.08
CA GLU A 464 -6.91 -28.81 -67.33
C GLU A 464 -6.04 -29.24 -68.52
N ILE A 465 -4.71 -29.34 -68.33
CA ILE A 465 -3.80 -29.90 -69.34
C ILE A 465 -4.10 -31.39 -69.55
N SER A 466 -4.34 -32.15 -68.48
CA SER A 466 -4.70 -33.56 -68.55
C SER A 466 -6.06 -33.77 -69.22
N GLU A 467 -7.00 -32.86 -69.02
CA GLU A 467 -8.33 -32.87 -69.61
C GLU A 467 -8.29 -32.45 -71.08
N ARG A 468 -7.50 -31.45 -71.47
CA ARG A 468 -7.22 -31.14 -72.89
C ARG A 468 -6.53 -32.30 -73.58
N LEU A 469 -5.60 -32.99 -72.91
CA LEU A 469 -4.99 -34.22 -73.43
C LEU A 469 -6.03 -35.34 -73.56
N MET A 470 -6.94 -35.48 -72.60
CA MET A 470 -8.05 -36.43 -72.67
C MET A 470 -9.07 -36.05 -73.75
N GLU A 471 -9.35 -34.78 -73.98
CA GLU A 471 -10.23 -34.28 -75.03
C GLU A 471 -9.59 -34.45 -76.41
N GLU A 472 -8.29 -34.21 -76.56
CA GLU A 472 -7.54 -34.55 -77.79
C GLU A 472 -7.53 -36.08 -78.02
N VAL A 473 -7.44 -36.88 -76.96
CA VAL A 473 -7.53 -38.35 -77.03
C VAL A 473 -8.97 -38.83 -77.31
N CYS A 474 -10.00 -38.21 -76.71
CA CYS A 474 -11.41 -38.52 -76.90
C CYS A 474 -11.93 -38.05 -78.25
N HIS A 475 -11.49 -36.90 -78.76
CA HIS A 475 -11.75 -36.48 -80.14
C HIS A 475 -11.06 -37.40 -81.16
N PHE A 476 -9.91 -38.00 -80.81
CA PHE A 476 -9.28 -39.04 -81.62
C PHE A 476 -9.99 -40.40 -81.52
N SER A 477 -10.61 -40.74 -80.39
CA SER A 477 -11.11 -42.10 -80.11
C SER A 477 -12.61 -42.31 -80.25
N ALA A 478 -13.44 -41.27 -80.36
CA ALA A 478 -14.89 -41.45 -80.22
C ALA A 478 -15.71 -41.54 -81.53
N ASP A 479 -15.30 -41.01 -82.69
CA ASP A 479 -16.23 -41.02 -83.85
C ASP A 479 -15.64 -41.13 -85.28
N ARG A 480 -14.33 -41.37 -85.47
CA ARG A 480 -13.76 -41.54 -86.84
C ARG A 480 -13.04 -42.86 -87.14
N VAL A 481 -12.49 -43.57 -86.16
CA VAL A 481 -11.59 -44.71 -86.45
C VAL A 481 -12.34 -45.98 -86.90
N ASN A 482 -13.53 -46.27 -86.39
CA ASN A 482 -14.27 -47.48 -86.79
C ASN A 482 -14.99 -47.40 -88.16
N LYS A 483 -15.17 -46.22 -88.76
CA LYS A 483 -15.77 -46.07 -90.11
C LYS A 483 -14.75 -45.82 -91.22
N GLU A 484 -13.56 -45.31 -90.91
CA GLU A 484 -12.49 -45.10 -91.89
C GLU A 484 -11.62 -46.37 -92.10
N GLU A 485 -11.40 -47.22 -91.09
CA GLU A 485 -10.56 -48.44 -91.22
C GLU A 485 -11.21 -49.59 -92.04
N GLU A 486 -12.55 -49.77 -91.99
CA GLU A 486 -13.25 -50.76 -92.83
C GLU A 486 -13.39 -50.30 -94.30
N ALA A 487 -13.41 -48.98 -94.54
CA ALA A 487 -13.45 -48.39 -95.89
C ALA A 487 -12.08 -48.42 -96.59
N GLU A 488 -10.97 -48.28 -95.84
CA GLU A 488 -9.61 -48.39 -96.39
C GLU A 488 -9.21 -49.84 -96.70
N PHE A 489 -9.70 -50.82 -95.94
CA PHE A 489 -9.42 -52.25 -96.19
C PHE A 489 -10.06 -52.76 -97.50
N GLN A 490 -11.23 -52.22 -97.89
CA GLN A 490 -11.87 -52.53 -99.18
C GLN A 490 -11.24 -51.78 -100.37
N LYS A 491 -10.52 -50.68 -100.11
CA LYS A 491 -9.83 -49.84 -101.10
C LYS A 491 -8.44 -50.42 -101.44
N MET A 492 -7.67 -50.86 -100.44
CA MET A 492 -6.39 -51.58 -100.63
C MET A 492 -6.54 -52.89 -101.42
N ARG A 493 -7.73 -53.51 -101.40
CA ARG A 493 -8.03 -54.74 -102.17
C ARG A 493 -8.30 -54.46 -103.67
N ARG A 494 -8.62 -53.23 -104.07
CA ARG A 494 -8.81 -52.81 -105.47
C ARG A 494 -7.53 -52.24 -106.08
N ASP A 495 -6.66 -51.61 -105.29
CA ASP A 495 -5.45 -50.93 -105.78
C ASP A 495 -4.24 -51.87 -106.02
N LEU A 496 -4.36 -53.16 -105.70
CA LEU A 496 -3.36 -54.20 -106.03
C LEU A 496 -3.45 -54.74 -107.47
N LYS A 497 -4.36 -54.21 -108.32
CA LYS A 497 -4.45 -54.53 -109.76
C LYS A 497 -4.40 -53.27 -110.64
N ARG A 498 -3.22 -52.67 -110.79
CA ARG A 498 -2.59 -52.18 -112.05
C ARG A 498 -1.58 -51.05 -111.80
N PRO A 499 -0.57 -50.92 -112.67
CA PRO A 499 0.81 -50.68 -112.26
C PRO A 499 1.31 -49.28 -112.58
N ARG A 500 2.52 -49.00 -112.05
CA ARG A 500 3.61 -48.20 -112.66
C ARG A 500 3.18 -47.13 -113.66
N CYS A 501 3.21 -45.87 -113.24
CA CYS A 501 3.86 -44.76 -113.98
C CYS A 501 3.65 -43.43 -113.25
N SER A 502 4.65 -42.98 -112.50
CA SER A 502 5.24 -41.64 -112.64
C SER A 502 6.22 -41.43 -111.49
N MET A 503 7.47 -41.29 -111.91
CA MET A 503 8.65 -41.16 -111.10
C MET A 503 8.98 -39.66 -110.96
N ARG A 504 9.44 -39.24 -109.76
CA ARG A 504 10.21 -38.00 -109.45
C ARG A 504 9.45 -36.67 -109.69
N PRO A 505 9.59 -35.60 -108.85
CA PRO A 505 10.70 -35.27 -107.97
C PRO A 505 10.28 -34.69 -106.58
N ARG A 506 10.65 -35.34 -105.47
CA ARG A 506 10.58 -34.77 -104.11
C ARG A 506 11.88 -35.08 -103.35
N CYS A 507 13.01 -34.56 -103.83
CA CYS A 507 14.27 -34.65 -103.08
C CYS A 507 15.05 -33.34 -102.95
N CYS A 508 14.63 -32.21 -103.53
CA CYS A 508 15.40 -30.97 -103.45
C CYS A 508 14.93 -29.96 -102.37
N ALA A 509 13.75 -30.11 -101.77
CA ALA A 509 13.23 -29.11 -100.82
C ALA A 509 13.61 -29.34 -99.33
N ALA A 510 14.20 -30.49 -98.99
CA ALA A 510 14.50 -30.84 -97.58
C ALA A 510 15.94 -30.50 -97.15
N GLN A 511 16.79 -30.01 -98.05
CA GLN A 511 18.23 -29.81 -97.79
C GLN A 511 18.60 -28.36 -97.43
N GLU A 512 17.74 -27.37 -97.72
CA GLU A 512 17.98 -25.95 -97.35
C GLU A 512 17.51 -25.60 -95.92
N ALA A 513 16.47 -26.27 -95.40
CA ALA A 513 15.95 -26.01 -94.05
C ALA A 513 16.90 -26.44 -92.92
N ARG A 514 17.85 -27.35 -93.19
CA ARG A 514 18.86 -27.78 -92.20
C ARG A 514 20.02 -26.79 -92.04
N ARG A 515 20.30 -25.92 -93.02
CA ARG A 515 21.39 -24.94 -92.95
C ARG A 515 21.06 -23.69 -92.12
N GLN A 516 19.79 -23.35 -91.97
CA GLN A 516 19.36 -22.18 -91.17
C GLN A 516 19.34 -22.43 -89.66
N ARG A 517 19.14 -23.68 -89.20
CA ARG A 517 19.15 -24.01 -87.76
C ARG A 517 20.55 -24.02 -87.13
N GLY A 518 21.61 -24.21 -87.92
CA GLY A 518 22.99 -24.19 -87.43
C GLY A 518 23.50 -22.80 -87.03
N ARG A 519 23.11 -21.74 -87.75
CA ARG A 519 23.58 -20.37 -87.49
C ARG A 519 23.00 -19.74 -86.21
N VAL A 520 21.82 -20.19 -85.79
CA VAL A 520 21.18 -19.70 -84.56
C VAL A 520 21.83 -20.31 -83.31
N SER A 521 22.35 -21.53 -83.40
CA SER A 521 23.04 -22.19 -82.28
C SER A 521 24.39 -21.52 -81.97
N GLU A 522 25.15 -21.08 -82.98
CA GLU A 522 26.44 -20.39 -82.80
C GLU A 522 26.29 -18.97 -82.20
N GLN A 523 25.14 -18.30 -82.39
CA GLN A 523 24.87 -17.00 -81.76
C GLN A 523 24.51 -17.13 -80.27
N ILE A 524 23.89 -18.24 -79.86
CA ILE A 524 23.54 -18.49 -78.46
C ILE A 524 24.79 -18.83 -77.62
N ASP A 525 25.72 -19.61 -78.19
CA ASP A 525 26.98 -19.98 -77.51
C ASP A 525 27.92 -18.77 -77.32
N ASN A 526 27.92 -17.81 -78.25
CA ASN A 526 28.69 -16.57 -78.09
C ASN A 526 28.11 -15.63 -77.03
N LEU A 527 26.78 -15.58 -76.88
CA LEU A 527 26.12 -14.76 -75.85
C LEU A 527 26.33 -15.34 -74.43
N GLN A 528 26.38 -16.66 -74.28
CA GLN A 528 26.71 -17.30 -72.99
C GLN A 528 28.17 -17.08 -72.58
N ARG A 529 29.11 -17.05 -73.55
CA ARG A 529 30.53 -16.75 -73.29
C ARG A 529 30.80 -15.29 -72.90
N VAL A 530 30.02 -14.34 -73.41
CA VAL A 530 30.12 -12.93 -73.01
C VAL A 530 29.52 -12.70 -71.62
N LYS A 531 28.44 -13.40 -71.26
CA LYS A 531 27.83 -13.32 -69.93
C LYS A 531 28.77 -13.81 -68.81
N GLN A 532 29.49 -14.93 -69.02
CA GLN A 532 30.46 -15.44 -68.04
C GLN A 532 31.72 -14.57 -67.87
N LYS A 533 32.01 -13.65 -68.81
CA LYS A 533 33.13 -12.70 -68.70
C LYS A 533 32.75 -11.39 -67.98
N LEU A 534 31.47 -11.15 -67.72
CA LEU A 534 30.96 -9.95 -67.03
C LEU A 534 30.59 -10.21 -65.56
N GLU A 535 30.68 -11.45 -65.08
CA GLU A 535 30.42 -11.84 -63.67
C GLU A 535 31.70 -12.27 -62.91
N LYS A 536 32.88 -11.83 -63.38
CA LYS A 536 34.15 -11.77 -62.64
C LYS A 536 34.72 -10.36 -62.77
#